data_AF-A0A7V0P677-F1
#
_entry.id   AF-A0A7V0P677-F1
#
_cell.length_a   1.000
_cell.length_b   1.000
_cell.length_c   1.000
_cell.angle_alpha   90.00
_cell.angle_beta   90.00
_cell.angle_gamma   90.00
#
_symmetry.space_group_name_H-M   'P 1'
#
loop_
_entity.id
_entity.type
_entity.pdbx_description
1 polymer ?
#
loop_
_entity_poly.entity_id
_entity_poly.type
_entity_poly.pdbx_seq_one_letter_code
_entity_poly.pdbx_strand_id
1 'polypeptide(L)'
;MVCLPPLFHDQPGYHASEFEPITQGLIDEGASQIVVVPWDPLEGPEAERLVGQVDPTGDIVTVSPWEELPADTEYDKAIWLGGMGWYPLAYHELPQDEEEEILTATKEIAQRAHTIAAVGTGLYPLIMADVFPPGTPVGVYPCKDLMRTCSGKGLKALPPQGAVRKDPRGLPLPPAKFVLAQANGKKFLTASIPDGWYTADEGDLLLQYYGAAIDSFVTYLEQAWRGDISPGWTAEVGVGATPETETSAQPTRPIGKALVIIFPSFHDQELEAVENFLEEQGIPWTVAAWDEVGTSSLKRCSPRTLRGQYGSSVRPDTWAWCADAAEYDLVLIVGGRGVSRLFPCWRKSPSRAKSKLFELLQAFREAGKPIFAVGTAPVVLAEAGLLDGLWATVYKLYGREVDCLVRRGAMVRTPPGMPREVAKEPVFDRGIVTFYAQESTRWALNDKENFHKALSTAYRETTDWITSGSPTDWPFRPPEW
;
A
#
# COMPACT_ATOMS: atom_id res chain seq x y z
N MET A 1 -7.28 -18.23 15.85
CA MET A 1 -7.68 -19.61 15.51
C MET A 1 -7.40 -19.86 14.04
N VAL A 2 -6.82 -21.01 13.70
CA VAL A 2 -6.54 -21.46 12.33
C VAL A 2 -7.25 -22.81 12.14
N CYS A 3 -8.22 -22.86 11.25
CA CYS A 3 -9.02 -24.05 10.93
C CYS A 3 -8.44 -24.70 9.68
N LEU A 4 -8.05 -25.97 9.80
CA LEU A 4 -7.54 -26.76 8.68
C LEU A 4 -8.70 -27.52 8.01
N PRO A 5 -8.70 -27.69 6.68
CA PRO A 5 -9.61 -28.60 5.99
C PRO A 5 -9.44 -30.04 6.44
N PRO A 6 -10.46 -30.91 6.27
CA PRO A 6 -10.33 -32.35 6.52
C PRO A 6 -9.42 -33.03 5.48
N LEU A 7 -9.07 -34.30 5.72
CA LEU A 7 -8.27 -35.09 4.79
C LEU A 7 -8.89 -35.16 3.38
N PHE A 8 -8.02 -35.21 2.37
CA PHE A 8 -8.39 -35.47 0.98
C PHE A 8 -7.59 -36.66 0.45
N HIS A 9 -8.27 -37.78 0.15
CA HIS A 9 -7.63 -39.03 -0.29
C HIS A 9 -6.49 -39.50 0.64
N ASP A 10 -6.75 -39.55 1.95
CA ASP A 10 -5.79 -39.96 2.99
C ASP A 10 -4.54 -39.07 3.11
N GLN A 11 -4.59 -37.85 2.56
CA GLN A 11 -3.55 -36.83 2.69
C GLN A 11 -4.11 -35.56 3.35
N PRO A 12 -3.27 -34.75 4.01
CA PRO A 12 -3.68 -33.46 4.54
C PRO A 12 -4.46 -32.65 3.50
N GLY A 13 -5.62 -32.13 3.89
CA GLY A 13 -6.47 -31.34 2.99
C GLY A 13 -5.90 -29.97 2.61
N TYR A 14 -4.85 -29.54 3.33
CA TYR A 14 -4.17 -28.25 3.22
C TYR A 14 -2.72 -28.41 2.78
N HIS A 15 -2.09 -27.29 2.45
CA HIS A 15 -0.67 -27.25 2.08
C HIS A 15 0.18 -26.79 3.27
N ALA A 16 1.21 -27.55 3.63
CA ALA A 16 2.20 -27.11 4.63
C ALA A 16 2.84 -25.77 4.24
N SER A 17 3.08 -25.57 2.93
CA SER A 17 3.63 -24.33 2.35
C SER A 17 2.69 -23.12 2.46
N GLU A 18 1.41 -23.31 2.82
CA GLU A 18 0.48 -22.24 3.17
C GLU A 18 0.33 -22.10 4.68
N PHE A 19 0.26 -23.23 5.39
CA PHE A 19 0.12 -23.26 6.85
C PHE A 19 1.31 -22.63 7.59
N GLU A 20 2.55 -23.00 7.23
CA GLU A 20 3.74 -22.56 7.94
C GLU A 20 3.93 -21.03 7.85
N PRO A 21 3.90 -20.39 6.65
CA PRO A 21 4.10 -18.94 6.57
C PRO A 21 2.98 -18.14 7.23
N ILE A 22 1.72 -18.61 7.16
CA ILE A 22 0.60 -17.94 7.82
C ILE A 22 0.76 -17.99 9.34
N THR A 23 1.08 -19.17 9.88
CA THR A 23 1.21 -19.34 11.32
C THR A 23 2.43 -18.59 11.86
N GLN A 24 3.56 -18.67 11.16
CA GLN A 24 4.77 -17.91 11.51
C GLN A 24 4.51 -16.40 11.42
N GLY A 25 3.85 -15.91 10.37
CA GLY A 25 3.54 -14.50 10.23
C GLY A 25 2.66 -13.97 11.37
N LEU A 26 1.70 -14.77 11.84
CA LEU A 26 0.88 -14.40 13.01
C LEU A 26 1.74 -14.27 14.28
N ILE A 27 2.70 -15.17 14.49
CA ILE A 27 3.66 -15.09 15.60
C ILE A 27 4.49 -13.80 15.49
N ASP A 28 5.02 -13.52 14.30
CA ASP A 28 5.86 -12.35 14.03
C ASP A 28 5.10 -11.02 14.25
N GLU A 29 3.79 -11.02 13.96
CA GLU A 29 2.87 -9.90 14.20
C GLU A 29 2.40 -9.78 15.67
N GLY A 30 2.89 -10.66 16.54
CA GLY A 30 2.69 -10.60 17.98
C GLY A 30 1.46 -11.34 18.49
N ALA A 31 1.00 -12.39 17.80
CA ALA A 31 -0.05 -13.25 18.33
C ALA A 31 0.38 -13.86 19.67
N SER A 32 -0.42 -13.64 20.72
CA SER A 32 -0.14 -14.18 22.06
C SER A 32 -0.55 -15.64 22.21
N GLN A 33 -1.48 -16.12 21.37
CA GLN A 33 -1.92 -17.51 21.34
C GLN A 33 -2.54 -17.83 19.98
N ILE A 34 -2.23 -19.00 19.44
CA ILE A 34 -2.80 -19.54 18.21
C ILE A 34 -3.29 -20.95 18.49
N VAL A 35 -4.59 -21.17 18.32
CA VAL A 35 -5.18 -22.52 18.32
C VAL A 35 -5.34 -22.98 16.88
N VAL A 36 -4.70 -24.09 16.54
CA VAL A 36 -4.85 -24.80 15.27
C VAL A 36 -5.88 -25.92 15.47
N VAL A 37 -6.90 -25.90 14.63
CA VAL A 37 -8.04 -26.83 14.68
C VAL A 37 -8.00 -27.71 13.44
N PRO A 38 -7.46 -28.94 13.53
CA PRO A 38 -7.59 -29.93 12.47
C PRO A 38 -9.04 -30.43 12.44
N TRP A 39 -9.66 -30.45 11.25
CA TRP A 39 -11.04 -30.93 11.13
C TRP A 39 -11.15 -32.44 11.17
N ASP A 40 -10.10 -33.13 10.72
CA ASP A 40 -9.96 -34.57 10.87
C ASP A 40 -8.94 -34.86 11.99
N PRO A 41 -9.31 -35.61 13.05
CA PRO A 41 -8.38 -36.00 14.10
C PRO A 41 -7.12 -36.72 13.60
N LEU A 42 -7.20 -37.40 12.45
CA LEU A 42 -6.05 -38.06 11.82
C LEU A 42 -4.99 -37.08 11.31
N GLU A 43 -5.34 -35.80 11.09
CA GLU A 43 -4.39 -34.74 10.76
C GLU A 43 -3.64 -34.21 11.98
N GLY A 44 -4.11 -34.48 13.20
CA GLY A 44 -3.53 -33.97 14.44
C GLY A 44 -2.01 -34.16 14.54
N PRO A 45 -1.47 -35.37 14.33
CA PRO A 45 -0.02 -35.60 14.40
C PRO A 45 0.80 -34.80 13.36
N GLU A 46 0.26 -34.59 12.16
CA GLU A 46 0.93 -33.81 11.12
C GLU A 46 0.86 -32.30 11.44
N ALA A 47 -0.29 -31.83 11.91
CA ALA A 47 -0.45 -30.46 12.40
C ALA A 47 0.50 -30.17 13.57
N GLU A 48 0.63 -31.08 14.54
CA GLU A 48 1.58 -30.97 15.65
C GLU A 48 3.03 -30.91 15.16
N ARG A 49 3.37 -31.73 14.16
CA ARG A 49 4.70 -31.73 13.55
C ARG A 49 5.02 -30.38 12.91
N LEU A 50 4.10 -29.80 12.15
CA LEU A 50 4.26 -28.48 11.51
C LEU A 50 4.29 -27.36 12.55
N VAL A 51 3.43 -27.42 13.58
CA VAL A 51 3.44 -26.48 14.70
C VAL A 51 4.79 -26.46 15.40
N GLY A 52 5.40 -27.63 15.65
CA GLY A 52 6.73 -27.71 16.26
C GLY A 52 7.87 -27.10 15.41
N GLN A 53 7.64 -26.83 14.13
CA GLN A 53 8.61 -26.14 13.26
C GLN A 53 8.52 -24.62 13.38
N VAL A 54 7.31 -24.06 13.58
CA VAL A 54 7.07 -22.61 13.70
C VAL A 54 7.11 -22.13 15.15
N ASP A 55 6.71 -22.95 16.12
CA ASP A 55 6.81 -22.69 17.55
C ASP A 55 7.45 -23.88 18.27
N PRO A 56 8.80 -23.99 18.24
CA PRO A 56 9.52 -25.08 18.88
C PRO A 56 9.37 -25.09 20.42
N THR A 57 8.96 -23.98 21.02
CA THR A 57 8.74 -23.86 22.47
C THR A 57 7.36 -24.39 22.88
N GLY A 58 6.38 -24.34 21.98
CA GLY A 58 4.98 -24.69 22.26
C GLY A 58 4.29 -23.68 23.18
N ASP A 59 4.81 -22.47 23.26
CA ASP A 59 4.32 -21.42 24.18
C ASP A 59 3.16 -20.62 23.56
N ILE A 60 3.07 -20.57 22.23
CA ILE A 60 2.14 -19.71 21.48
C ILE A 60 1.12 -20.56 20.74
N VAL A 61 1.55 -21.65 20.10
CA VAL A 61 0.72 -22.43 19.18
C VAL A 61 0.34 -23.78 19.77
N THR A 62 -0.96 -24.07 19.79
CA THR A 62 -1.50 -25.35 20.26
C THR A 62 -2.39 -25.99 19.20
N VAL A 63 -2.30 -27.31 19.04
CA VAL A 63 -3.25 -28.09 18.23
C VAL A 63 -4.33 -28.63 19.14
N SER A 64 -5.60 -28.37 18.83
CA SER A 64 -6.72 -28.90 19.60
C SER A 64 -7.96 -29.05 18.71
N PRO A 65 -8.64 -30.19 18.78
CA PRO A 65 -9.88 -30.41 18.03
C PRO A 65 -10.98 -29.47 18.54
N TRP A 66 -11.92 -29.12 17.67
CA TRP A 66 -12.94 -28.10 17.96
C TRP A 66 -13.78 -28.45 19.20
N GLU A 67 -14.10 -29.73 19.38
CA GLU A 67 -14.95 -30.27 20.44
C GLU A 67 -14.34 -30.10 21.83
N GLU A 68 -13.01 -29.95 21.91
CA GLU A 68 -12.27 -29.77 23.16
C GLU A 68 -12.10 -28.30 23.55
N LEU A 69 -12.46 -27.37 22.68
CA LEU A 69 -12.30 -25.94 22.94
C LEU A 69 -13.38 -25.41 23.88
N PRO A 70 -13.03 -24.54 24.85
CA PRO A 70 -14.02 -24.01 25.78
C PRO A 70 -15.10 -23.21 25.04
N ALA A 71 -16.37 -23.45 25.43
CA ALA A 71 -17.54 -22.86 24.78
C ALA A 71 -17.55 -21.32 24.78
N ASP A 72 -16.98 -20.71 25.83
CA ASP A 72 -17.02 -19.26 26.06
C ASP A 72 -15.75 -18.53 25.59
N THR A 73 -14.84 -19.20 24.89
CA THR A 73 -13.62 -18.56 24.38
C THR A 73 -13.94 -17.71 23.15
N GLU A 74 -13.67 -16.40 23.24
CA GLU A 74 -13.69 -15.48 22.11
C GLU A 74 -12.32 -15.40 21.42
N TYR A 75 -12.33 -15.12 20.12
CA TYR A 75 -11.12 -15.04 19.30
C TYR A 75 -11.03 -13.69 18.59
N ASP A 76 -9.85 -13.10 18.56
CA ASP A 76 -9.58 -11.92 17.73
C ASP A 76 -9.81 -12.22 16.24
N LYS A 77 -9.31 -13.38 15.81
CA LYS A 77 -9.26 -13.83 14.42
C LYS A 77 -9.55 -15.32 14.31
N ALA A 78 -10.39 -15.71 13.35
CA ALA A 78 -10.54 -17.09 12.90
C ALA A 78 -10.28 -17.19 11.40
N ILE A 79 -9.39 -18.10 11.01
CA ILE A 79 -8.89 -18.27 9.65
C ILE A 79 -9.27 -19.66 9.17
N TRP A 80 -9.90 -19.77 8.00
CA TRP A 80 -10.07 -21.06 7.30
C TRP A 80 -9.05 -21.13 6.18
N LEU A 81 -8.09 -22.07 6.31
CA LEU A 81 -7.15 -22.36 5.23
C LEU A 81 -7.85 -23.15 4.14
N GLY A 82 -7.38 -23.00 2.90
CA GLY A 82 -7.92 -23.74 1.78
C GLY A 82 -7.12 -25.00 1.47
N GLY A 83 -7.13 -25.39 0.20
CA GLY A 83 -6.65 -26.70 -0.28
C GLY A 83 -7.78 -27.61 -0.75
N MET A 84 -7.48 -28.89 -0.91
CA MET A 84 -8.39 -29.85 -1.55
C MET A 84 -9.46 -30.41 -0.59
N GLY A 85 -9.23 -30.36 0.72
CA GLY A 85 -10.12 -31.02 1.70
C GLY A 85 -11.52 -30.43 1.81
N TRP A 86 -11.78 -29.23 1.30
CA TRP A 86 -13.13 -28.66 1.28
C TRP A 86 -13.98 -29.09 0.08
N TYR A 87 -13.43 -29.76 -0.94
CA TYR A 87 -14.21 -30.18 -2.11
C TYR A 87 -15.28 -31.24 -1.81
N PRO A 88 -15.03 -32.27 -0.96
CA PRO A 88 -16.09 -33.19 -0.55
C PRO A 88 -17.29 -32.48 0.07
N LEU A 89 -17.05 -31.43 0.86
CA LEU A 89 -18.13 -30.56 1.36
C LEU A 89 -18.82 -29.83 0.20
N ALA A 90 -18.07 -29.18 -0.69
CA ALA A 90 -18.61 -28.43 -1.81
C ALA A 90 -19.46 -29.27 -2.80
N TYR A 91 -19.16 -30.56 -2.93
CA TYR A 91 -19.86 -31.50 -3.82
C TYR A 91 -20.87 -32.39 -3.09
N HIS A 92 -21.09 -32.20 -1.78
CA HIS A 92 -21.97 -33.04 -0.94
C HIS A 92 -21.59 -34.53 -1.00
N GLU A 93 -20.28 -34.81 -0.94
CA GLU A 93 -19.71 -36.16 -0.93
C GLU A 93 -19.44 -36.69 0.49
N LEU A 94 -19.55 -35.82 1.52
CA LEU A 94 -19.48 -36.21 2.93
C LEU A 94 -20.79 -36.87 3.40
N PRO A 95 -20.74 -37.77 4.39
CA PRO A 95 -21.91 -38.16 5.16
C PRO A 95 -22.68 -36.94 5.70
N GLN A 96 -24.01 -37.04 5.74
CA GLN A 96 -24.86 -35.90 6.10
C GLN A 96 -24.60 -35.37 7.52
N ASP A 97 -24.35 -36.28 8.46
CA ASP A 97 -24.00 -35.98 9.85
C ASP A 97 -22.65 -35.27 9.96
N GLU A 98 -21.65 -35.72 9.20
CA GLU A 98 -20.35 -35.05 9.12
C GLU A 98 -20.51 -33.64 8.53
N GLU A 99 -21.23 -33.48 7.40
CA GLU A 99 -21.50 -32.16 6.81
C GLU A 99 -22.20 -31.22 7.81
N GLU A 100 -23.22 -31.70 8.53
CA GLU A 100 -23.93 -30.91 9.53
C GLU A 100 -23.03 -30.48 10.70
N GLU A 101 -22.15 -31.38 11.16
CA GLU A 101 -21.14 -31.08 12.17
C GLU A 101 -20.15 -30.02 11.69
N ILE A 102 -19.62 -30.16 10.46
CA ILE A 102 -18.70 -29.17 9.85
C ILE A 102 -19.32 -27.78 9.87
N LEU A 103 -20.55 -27.66 9.35
CA LEU A 103 -21.22 -26.39 9.17
C LEU A 103 -21.66 -25.76 10.50
N THR A 104 -22.07 -26.58 11.46
CA THR A 104 -22.45 -26.12 12.81
C THR A 104 -21.24 -25.54 13.54
N ALA A 105 -20.14 -26.29 13.61
CA ALA A 105 -18.92 -25.83 14.26
C ALA A 105 -18.32 -24.61 13.54
N THR A 106 -18.32 -24.58 12.20
CA THR A 106 -17.89 -23.40 11.42
C THR A 106 -18.65 -22.14 11.84
N LYS A 107 -19.98 -22.25 11.99
CA LYS A 107 -20.84 -21.13 12.39
C LYS A 107 -20.56 -20.69 13.81
N GLU A 108 -20.34 -21.61 14.74
CA GLU A 108 -20.00 -21.29 16.12
C GLU A 108 -18.63 -20.61 16.24
N ILE A 109 -17.60 -21.12 15.55
CA ILE A 109 -16.28 -20.48 15.48
C ILE A 109 -16.43 -19.05 14.97
N ALA A 110 -17.13 -18.86 13.85
CA ALA A 110 -17.33 -17.55 13.25
C ALA A 110 -18.08 -16.59 14.19
N GLN A 111 -19.02 -17.09 15.00
CA GLN A 111 -19.71 -16.29 16.01
C GLN A 111 -18.78 -15.83 17.13
N ARG A 112 -17.82 -16.67 17.55
CA ARG A 112 -16.85 -16.36 18.61
C ARG A 112 -15.67 -15.50 18.13
N ALA A 113 -15.49 -15.32 16.82
CA ALA A 113 -14.39 -14.54 16.24
C ALA A 113 -14.79 -13.09 15.88
N HIS A 114 -13.94 -12.10 16.16
CA HIS A 114 -14.18 -10.71 15.75
C HIS A 114 -13.91 -10.47 14.26
N THR A 115 -12.77 -10.97 13.77
CA THR A 115 -12.38 -10.95 12.35
C THR A 115 -12.37 -12.37 11.80
N ILE A 116 -13.05 -12.59 10.68
CA ILE A 116 -13.12 -13.89 10.00
C ILE A 116 -12.31 -13.78 8.71
N ALA A 117 -11.49 -14.80 8.43
CA ALA A 117 -10.69 -14.82 7.22
C ALA A 117 -10.74 -16.18 6.52
N ALA A 118 -10.59 -16.17 5.19
CA ALA A 118 -10.54 -17.37 4.38
C ALA A 118 -9.53 -17.22 3.25
N VAL A 119 -8.80 -18.31 3.00
CA VAL A 119 -7.89 -18.45 1.86
C VAL A 119 -8.49 -19.47 0.89
N GLY A 120 -8.56 -19.09 -0.39
CA GLY A 120 -8.98 -19.96 -1.48
C GLY A 120 -10.26 -20.76 -1.21
N THR A 121 -10.14 -22.09 -1.16
CA THR A 121 -11.27 -23.00 -0.92
C THR A 121 -11.78 -22.98 0.53
N GLY A 122 -11.04 -22.41 1.49
CA GLY A 122 -11.50 -22.16 2.86
C GLY A 122 -12.77 -21.31 2.95
N LEU A 123 -13.18 -20.70 1.83
CA LEU A 123 -14.49 -20.08 1.66
C LEU A 123 -15.67 -21.05 1.72
N TYR A 124 -15.53 -22.30 1.25
CA TYR A 124 -16.65 -23.24 1.17
C TYR A 124 -17.38 -23.44 2.51
N PRO A 125 -16.72 -23.82 3.62
CA PRO A 125 -17.41 -24.03 4.90
C PRO A 125 -18.14 -22.76 5.37
N LEU A 126 -17.52 -21.58 5.23
CA LEU A 126 -18.13 -20.31 5.63
C LEU A 126 -19.37 -19.95 4.79
N ILE A 127 -19.31 -20.17 3.48
CA ILE A 127 -20.43 -19.91 2.57
C ILE A 127 -21.57 -20.90 2.85
N MET A 128 -21.24 -22.17 3.03
CA MET A 128 -22.24 -23.23 3.20
C MET A 128 -22.93 -23.13 4.57
N ALA A 129 -22.21 -22.71 5.61
CA ALA A 129 -22.72 -22.48 6.97
C ALA A 129 -23.50 -21.16 7.13
N ASP A 130 -23.70 -20.40 6.04
CA ASP A 130 -24.38 -19.10 6.03
C ASP A 130 -23.74 -18.07 6.99
N VAL A 131 -22.40 -18.10 7.09
CA VAL A 131 -21.64 -17.14 7.89
C VAL A 131 -21.70 -15.74 7.26
N PHE A 132 -21.65 -15.68 5.93
CA PHE A 132 -21.74 -14.43 5.18
C PHE A 132 -23.19 -14.01 4.98
N PRO A 133 -23.57 -12.77 5.34
CA PRO A 133 -24.89 -12.24 4.96
C PRO A 133 -25.03 -12.10 3.43
N PRO A 134 -26.25 -12.21 2.87
CA PRO A 134 -26.49 -11.98 1.45
C PRO A 134 -25.98 -10.60 0.99
N GLY A 135 -25.38 -10.55 -0.20
CA GLY A 135 -24.76 -9.36 -0.79
C GLY A 135 -23.32 -9.10 -0.35
N THR A 136 -22.78 -9.87 0.60
CA THR A 136 -21.40 -9.70 1.07
C THR A 136 -20.41 -9.94 -0.09
N PRO A 137 -19.48 -9.00 -0.36
CA PRO A 137 -18.44 -9.20 -1.36
C PRO A 137 -17.36 -10.14 -0.84
N VAL A 138 -16.95 -11.09 -1.68
CA VAL A 138 -15.90 -12.07 -1.37
C VAL A 138 -14.96 -12.20 -2.56
N GLY A 139 -13.66 -12.29 -2.30
CA GLY A 139 -12.62 -12.54 -3.31
C GLY A 139 -12.62 -14.00 -3.70
N VAL A 140 -12.75 -14.29 -4.99
CA VAL A 140 -12.92 -15.67 -5.48
C VAL A 140 -12.00 -15.89 -6.68
N TYR A 141 -11.15 -16.92 -6.65
CA TYR A 141 -10.30 -17.20 -7.80
C TYR A 141 -11.17 -17.75 -8.95
N PRO A 142 -10.70 -17.81 -10.20
CA PRO A 142 -11.50 -18.24 -11.36
C PRO A 142 -11.95 -19.72 -11.35
N CYS A 143 -12.72 -20.12 -10.34
CA CYS A 143 -13.32 -21.44 -10.13
C CYS A 143 -14.83 -21.34 -10.34
N LYS A 144 -15.34 -22.09 -11.32
CA LYS A 144 -16.77 -22.07 -11.66
C LYS A 144 -17.66 -22.55 -10.53
N ASP A 145 -17.22 -23.55 -9.78
CA ASP A 145 -18.02 -24.15 -8.72
C ASP A 145 -18.09 -23.21 -7.52
N LEU A 146 -16.97 -22.65 -7.07
CA LEU A 146 -16.96 -21.67 -5.99
C LEU A 146 -17.77 -20.41 -6.33
N MET A 147 -17.70 -19.91 -7.58
CA MET A 147 -18.55 -18.81 -8.06
C MET A 147 -20.05 -19.18 -8.06
N ARG A 148 -20.39 -20.43 -8.40
CA ARG A 148 -21.77 -20.93 -8.34
C ARG A 148 -22.26 -21.01 -6.91
N THR A 149 -21.44 -21.52 -5.98
CA THR A 149 -21.77 -21.60 -4.54
C THR A 149 -22.01 -20.20 -3.97
N CYS A 150 -21.15 -19.23 -4.28
CA CYS A 150 -21.36 -17.83 -3.91
C CYS A 150 -22.71 -17.30 -4.43
N SER A 151 -23.00 -17.52 -5.72
CA SER A 151 -24.23 -17.04 -6.35
C SER A 151 -25.48 -17.68 -5.74
N GLY A 152 -25.42 -19.00 -5.45
CA GLY A 152 -26.50 -19.75 -4.82
C GLY A 152 -26.85 -19.27 -3.41
N LYS A 153 -25.86 -18.76 -2.68
CA LYS A 153 -26.01 -18.15 -1.34
C LYS A 153 -26.19 -16.63 -1.38
N GLY A 154 -26.30 -16.02 -2.56
CA GLY A 154 -26.53 -14.59 -2.74
C GLY A 154 -25.32 -13.69 -2.43
N LEU A 155 -24.10 -14.22 -2.49
CA LEU A 155 -22.86 -13.46 -2.27
C LEU A 155 -22.37 -12.78 -3.54
N LYS A 156 -21.63 -11.68 -3.40
CA LYS A 156 -21.02 -10.96 -4.52
C LYS A 156 -19.59 -11.47 -4.75
N ALA A 157 -19.44 -12.50 -5.56
CA ALA A 157 -18.13 -13.02 -5.95
C ALA A 157 -17.33 -11.98 -6.77
N LEU A 158 -16.11 -11.69 -6.34
CA LEU A 158 -15.20 -10.73 -6.97
C LEU A 158 -13.94 -11.46 -7.45
N PRO A 159 -13.85 -11.81 -8.74
CA PRO A 159 -12.64 -12.39 -9.28
C PRO A 159 -11.51 -11.37 -9.44
N PRO A 160 -10.25 -11.84 -9.49
CA PRO A 160 -9.12 -11.00 -9.86
C PRO A 160 -9.31 -10.37 -11.25
N GLN A 161 -8.84 -9.14 -11.43
CA GLN A 161 -8.92 -8.38 -12.68
C GLN A 161 -7.54 -8.11 -13.31
N GLY A 162 -6.47 -8.34 -12.57
CA GLY A 162 -5.09 -8.13 -13.00
C GLY A 162 -4.61 -9.15 -14.03
N ALA A 163 -3.37 -8.94 -14.49
CA ALA A 163 -2.78 -9.72 -15.58
C ALA A 163 -2.62 -11.21 -15.20
N VAL A 164 -3.25 -12.08 -15.99
CA VAL A 164 -3.11 -13.53 -15.88
C VAL A 164 -1.80 -13.98 -16.51
N ARG A 165 -0.92 -14.59 -15.73
CA ARG A 165 0.30 -15.25 -16.22
C ARG A 165 -0.03 -16.67 -16.68
N LYS A 166 0.94 -17.34 -17.31
CA LYS A 166 0.84 -18.77 -17.62
C LYS A 166 2.01 -19.51 -17.02
N ASP A 167 1.75 -20.70 -16.49
CA ASP A 167 2.81 -21.62 -16.07
C ASP A 167 3.53 -22.21 -17.32
N PRO A 168 4.64 -22.95 -17.14
CA PRO A 168 5.34 -23.61 -18.26
C PRO A 168 4.49 -24.62 -19.05
N ARG A 169 3.39 -25.12 -18.45
CA ARG A 169 2.42 -26.03 -19.09
C ARG A 169 1.32 -25.27 -19.85
N GLY A 170 1.30 -23.94 -19.76
CA GLY A 170 0.32 -23.06 -20.40
C GLY A 170 -0.96 -22.84 -19.59
N LEU A 171 -1.03 -23.33 -18.35
CA LEU A 171 -2.17 -23.16 -17.46
C LEU A 171 -2.25 -21.71 -16.94
N PRO A 172 -3.45 -21.11 -16.84
CA PRO A 172 -3.60 -19.74 -16.38
C PRO A 172 -3.29 -19.62 -14.89
N LEU A 173 -2.46 -18.63 -14.54
CA LEU A 173 -2.13 -18.22 -13.18
C LEU A 173 -2.66 -16.78 -12.96
N PRO A 174 -3.86 -16.62 -12.41
CA PRO A 174 -4.41 -15.30 -12.08
C PRO A 174 -3.72 -14.71 -10.85
N PRO A 175 -3.72 -13.38 -10.66
CA PRO A 175 -3.28 -12.79 -9.39
C PRO A 175 -4.23 -13.19 -8.25
N ALA A 176 -3.75 -13.12 -7.02
CA ALA A 176 -4.56 -13.33 -5.82
C ALA A 176 -5.24 -12.03 -5.41
N LYS A 177 -6.57 -12.01 -5.39
CA LYS A 177 -7.39 -10.87 -4.97
C LYS A 177 -7.76 -10.98 -3.49
N PHE A 178 -7.55 -9.90 -2.75
CA PHE A 178 -7.99 -9.74 -1.38
C PHE A 178 -9.23 -8.84 -1.36
N VAL A 179 -10.18 -9.16 -0.50
CA VAL A 179 -11.40 -8.38 -0.29
C VAL A 179 -11.69 -8.34 1.20
N LEU A 180 -11.82 -7.12 1.73
CA LEU A 180 -12.28 -6.88 3.10
C LEU A 180 -13.74 -6.40 3.06
N ALA A 181 -14.64 -7.20 3.63
CA ALA A 181 -16.03 -6.83 3.82
C ALA A 181 -16.37 -6.65 5.31
N GLN A 182 -17.50 -6.01 5.58
CA GLN A 182 -18.05 -5.96 6.94
C GLN A 182 -19.56 -6.19 6.87
N ALA A 183 -20.06 -7.06 7.73
CA ALA A 183 -21.49 -7.28 7.91
C ALA A 183 -21.75 -7.80 9.34
N ASN A 184 -22.89 -7.44 9.91
CA ASN A 184 -23.30 -7.85 11.26
C ASN A 184 -22.23 -7.60 12.35
N GLY A 185 -21.51 -6.46 12.24
CA GLY A 185 -20.46 -6.10 13.18
C GLY A 185 -19.13 -6.87 13.03
N LYS A 186 -19.05 -7.85 12.12
CA LYS A 186 -17.85 -8.66 11.87
C LYS A 186 -17.15 -8.25 10.59
N LYS A 187 -15.82 -8.34 10.59
CA LYS A 187 -14.97 -8.12 9.41
C LYS A 187 -14.68 -9.45 8.73
N PHE A 188 -14.69 -9.46 7.40
CA PHE A 188 -14.45 -10.64 6.58
C PHE A 188 -13.31 -10.36 5.60
N LEU A 189 -12.15 -11.00 5.77
CA LEU A 189 -11.04 -10.93 4.82
C LEU A 189 -10.96 -12.20 3.99
N THR A 190 -11.15 -12.10 2.68
CA THR A 190 -11.09 -13.26 1.78
C THR A 190 -9.98 -13.09 0.77
N ALA A 191 -9.14 -14.11 0.61
CA ALA A 191 -8.03 -14.13 -0.33
C ALA A 191 -8.27 -15.15 -1.44
N SER A 192 -8.21 -14.72 -2.69
CA SER A 192 -8.45 -15.55 -3.87
C SER A 192 -7.19 -16.31 -4.32
N ILE A 193 -6.45 -16.88 -3.37
CA ILE A 193 -5.31 -17.75 -3.65
C ILE A 193 -5.87 -19.09 -4.15
N PRO A 194 -5.45 -19.62 -5.31
CA PRO A 194 -6.02 -20.85 -5.86
C PRO A 194 -5.35 -22.10 -5.26
N ASP A 195 -5.35 -22.22 -3.94
CA ASP A 195 -4.76 -23.33 -3.18
C ASP A 195 -5.29 -24.72 -3.60
N GLY A 196 -6.60 -24.84 -3.86
CA GLY A 196 -7.27 -26.04 -4.35
C GLY A 196 -7.03 -26.35 -5.83
N TRP A 197 -6.04 -25.73 -6.49
CA TRP A 197 -5.52 -26.16 -7.80
C TRP A 197 -4.25 -27.01 -7.67
N TYR A 198 -3.65 -27.05 -6.49
CA TYR A 198 -2.40 -27.76 -6.22
C TYR A 198 -2.71 -29.00 -5.38
N THR A 199 -2.07 -30.11 -5.71
CA THR A 199 -2.06 -31.30 -4.84
C THR A 199 -1.09 -31.11 -3.68
N ALA A 200 -1.19 -31.91 -2.62
CA ALA A 200 -0.36 -31.75 -1.42
C ALA A 200 1.16 -31.79 -1.71
N ASP A 201 1.59 -32.49 -2.76
CA ASP A 201 2.98 -32.56 -3.24
C ASP A 201 3.39 -31.39 -4.15
N GLU A 202 2.45 -30.55 -4.58
CA GLU A 202 2.71 -29.34 -5.38
C GLU A 202 2.83 -28.06 -4.51
N GLY A 203 2.99 -28.20 -3.19
CA GLY A 203 3.14 -27.07 -2.25
C GLY A 203 4.27 -26.09 -2.62
N ASP A 204 5.40 -26.59 -3.13
CA ASP A 204 6.50 -25.73 -3.61
C ASP A 204 6.09 -24.88 -4.83
N LEU A 205 5.22 -25.39 -5.71
CA LEU A 205 4.69 -24.64 -6.84
C LEU A 205 3.69 -23.58 -6.37
N LEU A 206 2.84 -23.92 -5.40
CA LEU A 206 1.96 -22.95 -4.76
C LEU A 206 2.77 -21.80 -4.16
N LEU A 207 3.82 -22.10 -3.39
CA LEU A 207 4.68 -21.08 -2.78
C LEU A 207 5.45 -20.27 -3.83
N GLN A 208 5.98 -20.92 -4.87
CA GLN A 208 6.66 -20.24 -5.98
C GLN A 208 5.75 -19.19 -6.65
N TYR A 209 4.47 -19.49 -6.81
CA TYR A 209 3.54 -18.64 -7.54
C TYR A 209 2.78 -17.66 -6.65
N TYR A 210 2.47 -18.03 -5.42
CA TYR A 210 1.59 -17.27 -4.53
C TYR A 210 2.19 -17.00 -3.15
N GLY A 211 3.47 -17.31 -2.90
CA GLY A 211 4.12 -17.04 -1.62
C GLY A 211 3.99 -15.58 -1.16
N ALA A 212 4.20 -14.61 -2.06
CA ALA A 212 3.97 -13.20 -1.73
C ALA A 212 2.51 -12.88 -1.38
N ALA A 213 1.54 -13.61 -1.94
CA ALA A 213 0.13 -13.45 -1.59
C ALA A 213 -0.16 -14.07 -0.21
N ILE A 214 0.46 -15.21 0.11
CA ILE A 214 0.37 -15.85 1.43
C ILE A 214 0.98 -14.92 2.49
N ASP A 215 2.14 -14.32 2.24
CA ASP A 215 2.76 -13.35 3.14
C ASP A 215 1.84 -12.12 3.31
N SER A 216 1.32 -11.59 2.19
CA SER A 216 0.41 -10.45 2.21
C SER A 216 -0.88 -10.73 2.95
N PHE A 217 -1.36 -11.98 2.95
CA PHE A 217 -2.59 -12.37 3.64
C PHE A 217 -2.51 -12.06 5.13
N VAL A 218 -1.42 -12.42 5.80
CA VAL A 218 -1.22 -12.15 7.22
C VAL A 218 -1.18 -10.65 7.47
N THR A 219 -0.39 -9.91 6.68
CA THR A 219 -0.30 -8.45 6.78
C THR A 219 -1.67 -7.79 6.65
N TYR A 220 -2.45 -8.15 5.64
CA TYR A 220 -3.79 -7.59 5.43
C TYR A 220 -4.78 -8.04 6.51
N LEU A 221 -4.63 -9.24 7.06
CA LEU A 221 -5.45 -9.72 8.17
C LEU A 221 -5.21 -8.89 9.44
N GLU A 222 -3.96 -8.61 9.77
CA GLU A 222 -3.61 -7.77 10.91
C GLU A 222 -4.08 -6.34 10.70
N GLN A 223 -3.84 -5.76 9.52
CA GLN A 223 -4.36 -4.44 9.17
C GLN A 223 -5.90 -4.39 9.26
N ALA A 224 -6.59 -5.43 8.79
CA ALA A 224 -8.05 -5.52 8.90
C ALA A 224 -8.49 -5.58 10.37
N TRP A 225 -7.83 -6.39 11.20
CA TRP A 225 -8.15 -6.52 12.62
C TRP A 225 -7.89 -5.21 13.38
N ARG A 226 -6.69 -4.62 13.25
CA ARG A 226 -6.30 -3.33 13.86
C ARG A 226 -7.13 -2.14 13.35
N GLY A 227 -7.70 -2.25 12.15
CA GLY A 227 -8.54 -1.21 11.54
C GLY A 227 -7.77 -0.27 10.61
N ASP A 228 -6.55 -0.64 10.21
CA ASP A 228 -5.70 0.13 9.29
C ASP A 228 -6.25 0.12 7.85
N ILE A 229 -6.96 -0.95 7.46
CA ILE A 229 -7.72 -1.02 6.22
C ILE A 229 -9.23 -1.09 6.50
N SER A 230 -10.00 -0.34 5.71
CA SER A 230 -11.45 -0.17 5.90
C SER A 230 -12.27 -1.16 5.07
N PRO A 231 -13.49 -1.55 5.51
CA PRO A 231 -14.40 -2.36 4.71
C PRO A 231 -14.66 -1.77 3.33
N GLY A 232 -14.72 -2.62 2.31
CA GLY A 232 -14.70 -2.24 0.90
C GLY A 232 -13.30 -2.20 0.30
N TRP A 233 -12.26 -2.38 1.12
CA TRP A 233 -10.88 -2.50 0.65
C TRP A 233 -10.68 -3.78 -0.18
N THR A 234 -9.87 -3.66 -1.24
CA THR A 234 -9.48 -4.78 -2.10
C THR A 234 -8.04 -4.60 -2.55
N ALA A 235 -7.27 -5.68 -2.69
CA ALA A 235 -5.95 -5.65 -3.32
C ALA A 235 -5.77 -6.82 -4.27
N GLU A 236 -4.76 -6.77 -5.14
CA GLU A 236 -4.34 -7.90 -5.95
C GLU A 236 -2.83 -8.09 -5.86
N VAL A 237 -2.38 -9.31 -5.59
CA VAL A 237 -0.97 -9.68 -5.55
C VAL A 237 -0.65 -10.52 -6.79
N GLY A 238 0.34 -10.05 -7.55
CA GLY A 238 0.76 -10.69 -8.80
C GLY A 238 1.43 -12.05 -8.58
N VAL A 239 1.26 -12.94 -9.55
CA VAL A 239 1.88 -14.27 -9.53
C VAL A 239 3.41 -14.17 -9.61
N GLY A 240 4.10 -14.80 -8.66
CA GLY A 240 5.55 -14.80 -8.54
C GLY A 240 6.12 -13.41 -8.22
N ALA A 241 5.33 -12.55 -7.57
CA ALA A 241 5.84 -11.32 -7.00
C ALA A 241 6.90 -11.64 -5.94
N THR A 242 7.94 -10.82 -5.86
CA THR A 242 8.85 -10.83 -4.71
C THR A 242 8.31 -9.85 -3.65
N PRO A 243 8.70 -9.99 -2.37
CA PRO A 243 8.32 -9.03 -1.31
C PRO A 243 8.68 -7.56 -1.63
N GLU A 244 9.48 -7.31 -2.67
CA GLU A 244 9.90 -5.98 -3.14
C GLU A 244 9.10 -5.46 -4.35
N THR A 245 8.15 -6.23 -4.89
CA THR A 245 7.26 -5.83 -5.99
C THR A 245 5.81 -5.76 -5.54
N GLU A 246 5.54 -4.90 -4.56
CA GLU A 246 4.17 -4.52 -4.20
C GLU A 246 3.61 -3.54 -5.23
N THR A 247 2.75 -4.05 -6.11
CA THR A 247 1.77 -3.23 -6.83
C THR A 247 0.48 -3.23 -6.03
N SER A 248 0.30 -2.24 -5.14
CA SER A 248 -0.96 -2.02 -4.43
C SER A 248 -2.05 -1.61 -5.44
N ALA A 249 -2.90 -2.55 -5.86
CA ALA A 249 -4.09 -2.25 -6.64
C ALA A 249 -5.32 -2.07 -5.73
N GLN A 250 -5.44 -0.92 -5.07
CA GLN A 250 -6.74 -0.31 -4.76
C GLN A 250 -7.05 0.76 -5.83
N PRO A 251 -8.33 1.09 -6.09
CA PRO A 251 -8.67 2.30 -6.83
C PRO A 251 -8.37 3.50 -5.92
N THR A 252 -7.09 3.84 -5.81
CA THR A 252 -6.69 5.21 -5.54
C THR A 252 -7.38 6.04 -6.63
N ARG A 253 -7.82 7.27 -6.35
CA ARG A 253 -7.81 8.21 -7.48
C ARG A 253 -6.34 8.22 -7.88
N PRO A 254 -5.95 7.63 -9.02
CA PRO A 254 -4.56 7.68 -9.39
C PRO A 254 -4.25 9.16 -9.51
N ILE A 255 -3.06 9.60 -9.07
CA ILE A 255 -2.57 10.92 -9.45
C ILE A 255 -2.57 10.90 -10.99
N GLY A 256 -3.59 11.52 -11.58
CA GLY A 256 -3.91 11.35 -13.00
C GLY A 256 -3.14 12.34 -13.86
N LYS A 257 -2.66 13.44 -13.26
CA LYS A 257 -1.76 14.39 -13.89
C LYS A 257 -0.95 15.18 -12.87
N ALA A 258 0.34 15.40 -13.15
CA ALA A 258 1.24 16.21 -12.32
C ALA A 258 1.62 17.54 -12.98
N LEU A 259 1.82 18.58 -12.17
CA LEU A 259 2.45 19.83 -12.57
C LEU A 259 3.88 19.87 -12.03
N VAL A 260 4.89 19.99 -12.90
CA VAL A 260 6.29 20.12 -12.50
C VAL A 260 6.72 21.58 -12.67
N ILE A 261 7.05 22.27 -11.59
CA ILE A 261 7.49 23.67 -11.61
C ILE A 261 9.01 23.74 -11.56
N ILE A 262 9.60 24.43 -12.53
CA ILE A 262 11.03 24.69 -12.62
C ILE A 262 11.35 26.19 -12.64
N PHE A 263 12.56 26.55 -12.21
CA PHE A 263 13.06 27.93 -12.15
C PHE A 263 14.29 28.11 -13.05
N PRO A 264 14.67 29.34 -13.44
CA PRO A 264 15.96 29.60 -14.06
C PRO A 264 17.11 28.99 -13.24
N SER A 265 18.01 28.24 -13.87
CA SER A 265 19.07 27.49 -13.15
C SER A 265 18.53 26.43 -12.18
N PHE A 266 17.51 25.68 -12.61
CA PHE A 266 17.04 24.47 -11.94
C PHE A 266 18.12 23.37 -11.88
N HIS A 267 17.99 22.43 -10.95
CA HIS A 267 18.90 21.30 -10.83
C HIS A 267 18.59 20.20 -11.85
N ASP A 268 19.48 19.99 -12.82
CA ASP A 268 19.23 19.10 -13.96
C ASP A 268 18.88 17.67 -13.54
N GLN A 269 19.57 17.12 -12.54
CA GLN A 269 19.37 15.74 -12.09
C GLN A 269 18.16 15.58 -11.15
N GLU A 270 17.68 16.66 -10.52
CA GLU A 270 16.42 16.60 -9.76
C GLU A 270 15.25 16.50 -10.74
N LEU A 271 15.28 17.33 -11.79
CA LEU A 271 14.26 17.27 -12.85
C LEU A 271 14.27 15.92 -13.56
N GLU A 272 15.44 15.45 -14.00
CA GLU A 272 15.59 14.14 -14.67
C GLU A 272 14.99 13.01 -13.81
N ALA A 273 15.29 12.99 -12.51
CA ALA A 273 14.77 11.95 -11.63
C ALA A 273 13.27 12.07 -11.37
N VAL A 274 12.73 13.29 -11.28
CA VAL A 274 11.27 13.52 -11.20
C VAL A 274 10.57 13.05 -12.47
N GLU A 275 11.10 13.37 -13.65
CA GLU A 275 10.51 12.97 -14.94
C GLU A 275 10.54 11.45 -15.11
N ASN A 276 11.67 10.81 -14.82
CA ASN A 276 11.78 9.34 -14.86
C ASN A 276 10.79 8.69 -13.88
N PHE A 277 10.68 9.21 -12.66
CA PHE A 277 9.73 8.71 -11.68
C PHE A 277 8.28 8.81 -12.18
N LEU A 278 7.87 9.96 -12.71
CA LEU A 278 6.51 10.16 -13.24
C LEU A 278 6.22 9.25 -14.44
N GLU A 279 7.21 9.03 -15.31
CA GLU A 279 7.12 8.10 -16.43
C GLU A 279 6.93 6.65 -15.95
N GLU A 280 7.74 6.20 -14.99
CA GLU A 280 7.64 4.86 -14.39
C GLU A 280 6.30 4.62 -13.70
N GLN A 281 5.73 5.64 -13.05
CA GLN A 281 4.40 5.56 -12.44
C GLN A 281 3.26 5.72 -13.46
N GLY A 282 3.57 6.02 -14.73
CA GLY A 282 2.56 6.26 -15.77
C GLY A 282 1.72 7.52 -15.53
N ILE A 283 2.25 8.51 -14.81
CA ILE A 283 1.57 9.77 -14.47
C ILE A 283 1.92 10.81 -15.53
N PRO A 284 0.98 11.27 -16.38
CA PRO A 284 1.23 12.39 -17.30
C PRO A 284 1.62 13.66 -16.55
N TRP A 285 2.56 14.44 -17.08
CA TRP A 285 2.95 15.71 -16.46
C TRP A 285 3.01 16.89 -17.43
N THR A 286 2.98 18.10 -16.85
CA THR A 286 3.20 19.36 -17.57
C THR A 286 4.33 20.11 -16.88
N VAL A 287 5.34 20.52 -17.64
CA VAL A 287 6.46 21.30 -17.12
C VAL A 287 6.12 22.78 -17.20
N ALA A 288 5.95 23.42 -16.05
CA ALA A 288 5.74 24.85 -15.93
C ALA A 288 7.02 25.57 -15.51
N ALA A 289 7.33 26.69 -16.17
CA ALA A 289 8.37 27.60 -15.71
C ALA A 289 7.82 28.65 -14.74
N TRP A 290 8.64 29.08 -13.79
CA TRP A 290 8.43 30.32 -13.06
C TRP A 290 9.67 31.20 -13.13
N ASP A 291 9.50 32.48 -13.45
CA ASP A 291 10.57 33.49 -13.46
C ASP A 291 9.97 34.84 -13.07
N GLU A 292 10.79 35.76 -12.58
CA GLU A 292 10.38 37.11 -12.22
C GLU A 292 10.28 37.98 -13.47
N VAL A 293 9.42 37.58 -14.42
CA VAL A 293 9.21 38.32 -15.67
C VAL A 293 8.26 39.49 -15.39
N GLY A 294 8.62 40.69 -15.86
CA GLY A 294 7.88 41.92 -15.60
C GLY A 294 6.39 41.88 -15.99
N THR A 295 5.59 42.77 -15.42
CA THR A 295 4.11 42.80 -15.53
C THR A 295 3.51 42.75 -16.95
N SER A 296 4.29 43.05 -17.99
CA SER A 296 3.87 43.02 -19.40
C SER A 296 3.91 41.62 -20.04
N SER A 297 4.55 40.62 -19.43
CA SER A 297 4.68 39.26 -19.99
C SER A 297 3.66 38.24 -19.46
N LEU A 298 2.95 38.55 -18.36
CA LEU A 298 2.01 37.62 -17.71
C LEU A 298 0.77 37.26 -18.56
N LYS A 299 0.61 37.88 -19.74
CA LYS A 299 -0.48 37.57 -20.69
C LYS A 299 -0.16 36.43 -21.66
N ARG A 300 1.11 36.04 -21.79
CA ARG A 300 1.53 34.93 -22.68
C ARG A 300 1.84 33.70 -21.84
N CYS A 301 1.22 32.58 -22.18
CA CYS A 301 1.41 31.30 -21.49
C CYS A 301 2.44 30.39 -22.17
N SER A 302 3.31 30.95 -23.00
CA SER A 302 4.40 30.21 -23.66
C SER A 302 5.75 30.70 -23.14
N PRO A 303 6.43 29.93 -22.28
CA PRO A 303 7.74 30.28 -21.77
C PRO A 303 8.84 30.20 -22.82
N ARG A 304 9.93 30.89 -22.52
CA ARG A 304 11.21 30.66 -23.18
C ARG A 304 11.86 29.40 -22.63
N THR A 305 12.76 28.79 -23.40
CA THR A 305 13.63 27.71 -22.91
C THR A 305 14.40 28.18 -21.67
N LEU A 306 14.39 27.35 -20.63
CA LEU A 306 15.19 27.53 -19.43
C LEU A 306 16.41 26.61 -19.48
N ARG A 307 17.52 27.09 -18.93
CA ARG A 307 18.78 26.35 -18.85
C ARG A 307 18.99 25.87 -17.42
N GLY A 308 19.24 24.57 -17.27
CA GLY A 308 19.65 23.94 -16.02
C GLY A 308 21.05 24.39 -15.60
N GLN A 309 21.37 24.22 -14.32
CA GLN A 309 22.66 24.60 -13.76
C GLN A 309 23.85 23.80 -14.34
N TYR A 310 23.60 22.63 -14.89
CA TYR A 310 24.59 21.74 -15.51
C TYR A 310 24.50 21.66 -17.03
N GLY A 311 23.71 22.54 -17.64
CA GLY A 311 23.70 22.80 -19.07
C GLY A 311 22.57 22.14 -19.86
N SER A 312 21.68 21.37 -19.22
CA SER A 312 20.45 20.92 -19.85
C SER A 312 19.59 22.13 -20.27
N SER A 313 18.72 21.93 -21.25
CA SER A 313 17.82 22.98 -21.73
C SER A 313 16.45 22.38 -21.89
N VAL A 314 15.47 22.96 -21.21
CA VAL A 314 14.09 22.49 -21.19
C VAL A 314 13.22 23.58 -21.77
N ARG A 315 12.32 23.22 -22.68
CA ARG A 315 11.25 24.09 -23.16
C ARG A 315 10.01 23.77 -22.32
N PRO A 316 9.65 24.61 -21.34
CA PRO A 316 8.47 24.36 -20.53
C PRO A 316 7.20 24.57 -21.37
N ASP A 317 6.16 23.82 -21.04
CA ASP A 317 4.86 23.84 -21.71
C ASP A 317 4.11 25.15 -21.43
N THR A 318 4.17 25.62 -20.18
CA THR A 318 3.43 26.78 -19.70
C THR A 318 4.19 27.57 -18.63
N TRP A 319 3.70 28.76 -18.31
CA TRP A 319 4.16 29.47 -17.10
C TRP A 319 3.34 29.01 -15.90
N ALA A 320 3.96 28.96 -14.72
CA ALA A 320 3.28 28.55 -13.48
C ALA A 320 2.06 29.44 -13.17
N TRP A 321 2.12 30.75 -13.44
CA TRP A 321 0.96 31.66 -13.27
C TRP A 321 -0.14 31.49 -14.34
N CYS A 322 0.07 30.64 -15.35
CA CYS A 322 -0.93 30.25 -16.34
C CYS A 322 -1.50 28.85 -16.07
N ALA A 323 -0.91 28.08 -15.15
CA ALA A 323 -1.44 26.78 -14.77
C ALA A 323 -2.69 26.94 -13.90
N ASP A 324 -3.64 26.03 -14.06
CA ASP A 324 -4.81 25.91 -13.20
C ASP A 324 -4.66 24.67 -12.31
N ALA A 325 -4.67 24.86 -10.99
CA ALA A 325 -4.56 23.76 -10.03
C ALA A 325 -5.67 22.70 -10.20
N ALA A 326 -6.81 23.04 -10.79
CA ALA A 326 -7.88 22.08 -11.05
C ALA A 326 -7.49 20.98 -12.07
N GLU A 327 -6.54 21.26 -12.96
CA GLU A 327 -6.11 20.33 -14.03
C GLU A 327 -5.13 19.24 -13.56
N TYR A 328 -4.59 19.36 -12.36
CA TYR A 328 -3.51 18.51 -11.85
C TYR A 328 -3.89 17.95 -10.50
N ASP A 329 -3.43 16.74 -10.19
CA ASP A 329 -3.65 16.07 -8.91
C ASP A 329 -2.44 16.20 -7.97
N LEU A 330 -1.27 16.59 -8.51
CA LEU A 330 -0.01 16.76 -7.79
C LEU A 330 0.77 17.95 -8.36
N VAL A 331 1.48 18.68 -7.50
CA VAL A 331 2.51 19.62 -7.93
C VAL A 331 3.88 19.23 -7.35
N LEU A 332 4.90 19.18 -8.21
CA LEU A 332 6.30 19.00 -7.83
C LEU A 332 7.07 20.28 -8.15
N ILE A 333 7.83 20.77 -7.19
CA ILE A 333 8.64 21.97 -7.33
C ILE A 333 10.11 21.56 -7.28
N VAL A 334 10.79 21.74 -8.40
CA VAL A 334 12.21 21.41 -8.55
C VAL A 334 13.08 22.57 -8.09
N GLY A 335 14.10 22.25 -7.31
CA GLY A 335 15.05 23.20 -6.77
C GLY A 335 16.10 23.65 -7.78
N GLY A 336 17.20 24.17 -7.26
CA GLY A 336 18.35 24.67 -8.00
C GLY A 336 18.76 26.06 -7.53
N ARG A 337 19.98 26.44 -7.92
CA ARG A 337 20.61 27.71 -7.50
C ARG A 337 19.80 28.98 -7.81
N GLY A 338 18.86 28.91 -8.76
CA GLY A 338 17.95 30.00 -9.04
C GLY A 338 16.97 30.32 -7.92
N VAL A 339 16.51 29.31 -7.17
CA VAL A 339 15.47 29.45 -6.17
C VAL A 339 15.93 30.37 -5.03
N SER A 340 17.09 30.14 -4.43
CA SER A 340 17.58 30.98 -3.32
C SER A 340 17.75 32.46 -3.70
N ARG A 341 17.98 32.76 -4.99
CA ARG A 341 18.07 34.15 -5.49
C ARG A 341 16.68 34.77 -5.66
N LEU A 342 15.74 34.00 -6.19
CA LEU A 342 14.38 34.46 -6.49
C LEU A 342 13.52 34.52 -5.22
N PHE A 343 13.75 33.63 -4.26
CA PHE A 343 13.04 33.48 -2.99
C PHE A 343 13.99 33.66 -1.80
N PRO A 344 14.48 34.90 -1.59
CA PRO A 344 15.46 35.16 -0.54
C PRO A 344 14.88 35.18 0.89
N CYS A 345 13.56 35.12 1.04
CA CYS A 345 12.82 35.03 2.30
C CYS A 345 12.88 36.25 3.25
N TRP A 346 13.64 37.30 2.93
CA TRP A 346 13.69 38.55 3.70
C TRP A 346 12.82 39.70 3.17
N ARG A 347 12.18 39.55 2.00
CA ARG A 347 11.29 40.58 1.43
C ARG A 347 9.88 40.47 2.03
N LYS A 348 9.31 41.59 2.46
CA LYS A 348 7.98 41.65 3.12
C LYS A 348 6.80 41.56 2.16
N SER A 349 6.92 42.02 0.92
CA SER A 349 5.83 42.00 -0.05
C SER A 349 6.24 41.21 -1.30
N PRO A 350 5.47 40.18 -1.69
CA PRO A 350 5.74 39.43 -2.91
C PRO A 350 5.50 40.31 -4.15
N SER A 351 6.28 40.07 -5.21
CA SER A 351 5.94 40.60 -6.54
C SER A 351 4.68 39.95 -7.07
N ARG A 352 4.04 40.55 -8.08
CA ARG A 352 2.82 39.98 -8.68
C ARG A 352 3.00 38.55 -9.20
N ALA A 353 4.16 38.23 -9.76
CA ALA A 353 4.49 36.88 -10.23
C ALA A 353 4.62 35.88 -9.07
N LYS A 354 5.19 36.31 -7.93
CA LYS A 354 5.23 35.51 -6.70
C LYS A 354 3.84 35.29 -6.13
N SER A 355 3.03 36.34 -6.03
CA SER A 355 1.63 36.23 -5.57
C SER A 355 0.86 35.20 -6.38
N LYS A 356 1.01 35.19 -7.71
CA LYS A 356 0.34 34.19 -8.56
C LYS A 356 0.83 32.76 -8.33
N LEU A 357 2.12 32.56 -8.08
CA LEU A 357 2.62 31.23 -7.69
C LEU A 357 2.08 30.82 -6.32
N PHE A 358 2.04 31.74 -5.36
CA PHE A 358 1.51 31.45 -4.03
C PHE A 358 0.02 31.13 -4.07
N GLU A 359 -0.78 31.87 -4.86
CA GLU A 359 -2.18 31.56 -5.14
C GLU A 359 -2.36 30.16 -5.73
N LEU A 360 -1.53 29.77 -6.70
CA LEU A 360 -1.55 28.42 -7.28
C LEU A 360 -1.29 27.35 -6.21
N LEU A 361 -0.23 27.50 -5.43
CA LEU A 361 0.15 26.52 -4.40
C LEU A 361 -0.88 26.45 -3.26
N GLN A 362 -1.47 27.59 -2.91
CA GLN A 362 -2.59 27.65 -1.97
C GLN A 362 -3.80 26.89 -2.50
N ALA A 363 -4.11 26.99 -3.80
CA ALA A 363 -5.21 26.24 -4.40
C ALA A 363 -4.98 24.71 -4.37
N PHE A 364 -3.74 24.23 -4.55
CA PHE A 364 -3.42 22.82 -4.31
C PHE A 364 -3.68 22.44 -2.85
N ARG A 365 -3.21 23.27 -1.90
CA ARG A 365 -3.37 23.03 -0.47
C ARG A 365 -4.84 22.94 -0.06
N GLU A 366 -5.64 23.91 -0.47
CA GLU A 366 -7.08 24.00 -0.14
C GLU A 366 -7.89 22.85 -0.77
N ALA A 367 -7.48 22.38 -1.94
CA ALA A 367 -8.08 21.22 -2.61
C ALA A 367 -7.63 19.88 -2.01
N GLY A 368 -6.79 19.87 -0.97
CA GLY A 368 -6.24 18.64 -0.39
C GLY A 368 -5.32 17.88 -1.34
N LYS A 369 -4.66 18.58 -2.26
CA LYS A 369 -3.76 17.99 -3.25
C LYS A 369 -2.31 18.04 -2.75
N PRO A 370 -1.51 16.99 -2.99
CA PRO A 370 -0.13 16.94 -2.55
C PRO A 370 0.77 17.99 -3.22
N ILE A 371 1.75 18.46 -2.44
CA ILE A 371 2.76 19.44 -2.87
C ILE A 371 4.15 18.90 -2.51
N PHE A 372 4.96 18.62 -3.54
CA PHE A 372 6.31 18.08 -3.39
C PHE A 372 7.34 19.19 -3.65
N ALA A 373 8.37 19.31 -2.83
CA ALA A 373 9.44 20.29 -3.03
C ALA A 373 10.82 19.70 -2.73
N VAL A 374 11.72 19.73 -3.72
CA VAL A 374 13.07 19.15 -3.62
C VAL A 374 14.16 20.22 -3.54
N GLY A 375 15.24 19.89 -2.81
CA GLY A 375 16.44 20.71 -2.75
C GLY A 375 16.16 22.01 -2.02
N THR A 376 16.29 23.14 -2.72
CA THR A 376 16.00 24.50 -2.23
C THR A 376 14.55 24.91 -2.42
N ALA A 377 13.75 24.20 -3.21
CA ALA A 377 12.35 24.52 -3.46
C ALA A 377 11.46 24.69 -2.19
N PRO A 378 11.71 24.02 -1.05
CA PRO A 378 10.95 24.26 0.18
C PRO A 378 10.88 25.73 0.64
N VAL A 379 11.85 26.58 0.29
CA VAL A 379 11.78 28.02 0.61
C VAL A 379 10.62 28.74 -0.10
N VAL A 380 10.17 28.23 -1.25
CA VAL A 380 9.00 28.75 -1.98
C VAL A 380 7.74 28.52 -1.15
N LEU A 381 7.60 27.33 -0.56
CA LEU A 381 6.48 26.97 0.32
C LEU A 381 6.51 27.80 1.61
N ALA A 382 7.70 28.02 2.19
CA ALA A 382 7.87 28.88 3.35
C ALA A 382 7.46 30.33 3.06
N GLU A 383 7.91 30.92 1.95
CA GLU A 383 7.50 32.28 1.55
C GLU A 383 6.00 32.39 1.28
N ALA A 384 5.38 31.33 0.74
CA ALA A 384 3.94 31.23 0.51
C ALA A 384 3.12 31.08 1.82
N GLY A 385 3.77 30.82 2.95
CA GLY A 385 3.11 30.61 4.25
C GLY A 385 2.53 29.20 4.40
N LEU A 386 2.92 28.25 3.56
CA LEU A 386 2.35 26.90 3.55
C LEU A 386 3.00 25.96 4.57
N LEU A 387 4.12 26.34 5.19
CA LEU A 387 4.88 25.50 6.12
C LEU A 387 4.67 25.85 7.60
N ASP A 388 3.79 26.80 7.93
CA ASP A 388 3.58 27.21 9.33
C ASP A 388 3.03 26.04 10.16
N GLY A 389 3.79 25.64 11.19
CA GLY A 389 3.48 24.48 12.02
C GLY A 389 3.62 23.12 11.32
N LEU A 390 4.25 23.06 10.14
CA LEU A 390 4.54 21.79 9.43
C LEU A 390 6.00 21.37 9.59
N TRP A 391 6.24 20.07 9.57
CA TRP A 391 7.58 19.52 9.40
C TRP A 391 8.07 19.62 7.95
N ALA A 392 9.33 19.99 7.78
CA ALA A 392 9.96 20.07 6.48
C ALA A 392 11.47 19.80 6.56
N THR A 393 12.08 19.48 5.42
CA THR A 393 13.53 19.49 5.22
C THR A 393 13.90 20.38 4.04
N VAL A 394 15.16 20.79 3.92
CA VAL A 394 15.66 21.65 2.84
C VAL A 394 17.16 21.45 2.65
N TYR A 395 17.64 21.66 1.42
CA TYR A 395 19.08 21.70 1.14
C TYR A 395 19.79 22.79 1.98
N LYS A 396 20.95 22.43 2.53
CA LYS A 396 21.80 23.22 3.46
C LYS A 396 21.20 23.45 4.84
N LEU A 397 21.55 22.52 5.74
CA LEU A 397 21.10 22.44 7.13
C LEU A 397 21.54 23.60 8.04
N TYR A 398 22.56 24.36 7.61
CA TYR A 398 23.07 25.53 8.30
C TYR A 398 23.19 26.65 7.27
N GLY A 399 22.08 27.35 7.02
CA GLY A 399 21.98 28.26 5.89
C GLY A 399 20.73 29.14 5.91
N ARG A 400 20.66 30.06 4.94
CA ARG A 400 19.55 31.02 4.81
C ARG A 400 18.23 30.32 4.49
N GLU A 401 18.31 29.13 3.90
CA GLU A 401 17.18 28.28 3.55
C GLU A 401 16.49 27.73 4.81
N VAL A 402 17.24 27.15 5.76
CA VAL A 402 16.68 26.70 7.05
C VAL A 402 16.14 27.88 7.85
N ASP A 403 16.89 28.99 7.91
CA ASP A 403 16.45 30.23 8.55
C ASP A 403 15.12 30.74 7.96
N CYS A 404 14.94 30.62 6.65
CA CYS A 404 13.70 30.99 5.98
C CYS A 404 12.53 30.14 6.49
N LEU A 405 12.69 28.81 6.46
CA LEU A 405 11.67 27.86 6.89
C LEU A 405 11.27 28.10 8.35
N VAL A 406 12.24 28.18 9.25
CA VAL A 406 12.00 28.38 10.69
C VAL A 406 11.32 29.72 10.97
N ARG A 407 11.76 30.82 10.34
CA ARG A 407 11.12 32.15 10.52
C ARG A 407 9.69 32.20 9.98
N ARG A 408 9.32 31.26 9.12
CA ARG A 408 7.97 31.10 8.55
C ARG A 408 7.17 30.01 9.25
N GLY A 409 7.63 29.54 10.42
CA GLY A 409 6.88 28.65 11.31
C GLY A 409 7.12 27.16 11.08
N ALA A 410 8.00 26.78 10.15
CA ALA A 410 8.27 25.37 9.87
C ALA A 410 9.15 24.72 10.95
N MET A 411 8.86 23.46 11.26
CA MET A 411 9.71 22.60 12.08
C MET A 411 10.69 21.89 11.15
N VAL A 412 11.96 22.32 11.14
CA VAL A 412 12.93 21.77 10.19
C VAL A 412 13.58 20.51 10.76
N ARG A 413 13.51 19.40 10.00
CA ARG A 413 14.19 18.15 10.33
C ARG A 413 15.25 17.77 9.31
N THR A 414 16.28 17.11 9.82
CA THR A 414 17.39 16.57 9.06
C THR A 414 17.41 15.05 9.17
N PRO A 415 17.54 14.30 8.06
CA PRO A 415 17.78 12.86 8.11
C PRO A 415 19.13 12.52 8.79
N PRO A 416 19.22 11.51 9.66
CA PRO A 416 20.47 11.12 10.31
C PRO A 416 21.50 10.53 9.33
N GLY A 417 22.78 10.52 9.72
CA GLY A 417 23.87 9.94 8.93
C GLY A 417 24.52 10.87 7.90
N MET A 418 24.48 12.18 8.13
CA MET A 418 25.27 13.15 7.36
C MET A 418 26.78 12.84 7.44
N PRO A 419 27.55 13.00 6.35
CA PRO A 419 27.21 13.70 5.11
C PRO A 419 26.73 12.75 4.00
N ARG A 420 25.42 12.75 3.69
CA ARG A 420 24.91 12.18 2.44
C ARG A 420 24.45 13.31 1.53
N GLU A 421 24.71 13.16 0.24
CA GLU A 421 24.37 14.17 -0.78
C GLU A 421 22.86 14.20 -1.04
N VAL A 422 22.18 13.06 -0.99
CA VAL A 422 20.71 12.96 -1.05
C VAL A 422 20.20 12.01 0.03
N ALA A 423 19.12 12.41 0.72
CA ALA A 423 18.48 11.57 1.72
C ALA A 423 17.59 10.50 1.07
N LYS A 424 17.53 9.32 1.71
CA LYS A 424 16.67 8.21 1.26
C LYS A 424 15.21 8.38 1.65
N GLU A 425 14.95 9.19 2.67
CA GLU A 425 13.62 9.38 3.24
C GLU A 425 13.17 10.83 3.10
N PRO A 426 11.95 11.07 2.63
CA PRO A 426 11.36 12.40 2.59
C PRO A 426 10.88 12.83 3.98
N VAL A 427 10.49 14.11 4.10
CA VAL A 427 9.65 14.57 5.21
C VAL A 427 8.25 14.84 4.67
N PHE A 428 7.27 14.08 5.14
CA PHE A 428 5.85 14.22 4.83
C PHE A 428 5.10 14.82 6.03
N ASP A 429 4.30 15.87 5.81
CA ASP A 429 3.38 16.42 6.81
C ASP A 429 2.09 16.93 6.14
N ARG A 430 0.97 16.26 6.45
CA ARG A 430 -0.39 16.63 6.02
C ARG A 430 -0.50 16.91 4.52
N GLY A 431 0.20 16.17 3.65
CA GLY A 431 0.16 16.37 2.19
C GLY A 431 1.20 17.34 1.60
N ILE A 432 2.10 17.89 2.42
CA ILE A 432 3.32 18.54 1.92
C ILE A 432 4.49 17.59 2.10
N VAL A 433 5.27 17.42 1.04
CA VAL A 433 6.46 16.56 1.03
C VAL A 433 7.68 17.38 0.67
N THR A 434 8.72 17.27 1.47
CA THR A 434 10.00 17.92 1.22
C THR A 434 11.14 16.92 1.17
N PHE A 435 12.07 17.12 0.24
CA PHE A 435 13.17 16.20 -0.02
C PHE A 435 14.52 16.90 0.22
N TYR A 436 15.38 16.28 1.02
CA TYR A 436 16.75 16.74 1.16
C TYR A 436 17.60 16.21 0.00
N ALA A 437 18.07 17.12 -0.84
CA ALA A 437 18.94 16.79 -1.97
C ALA A 437 19.96 17.91 -2.19
N GLN A 438 21.23 17.58 -2.39
CA GLN A 438 22.28 18.58 -2.52
C GLN A 438 22.36 19.17 -3.92
N GLU A 439 22.55 20.50 -4.01
CA GLU A 439 22.54 21.20 -5.29
C GLU A 439 23.89 21.81 -5.69
N SER A 440 24.96 21.50 -4.95
CA SER A 440 26.29 22.06 -5.16
C SER A 440 27.08 21.34 -6.25
N THR A 441 26.91 20.01 -6.36
CA THR A 441 27.67 19.12 -7.25
C THR A 441 26.72 18.18 -7.99
N ARG A 442 27.22 17.55 -9.05
CA ARG A 442 26.44 16.51 -9.73
C ARG A 442 26.34 15.28 -8.83
N TRP A 443 25.18 14.66 -8.81
CA TRP A 443 24.89 13.45 -8.04
C TRP A 443 25.60 12.24 -8.62
N ALA A 444 26.12 11.39 -7.73
CA ALA A 444 26.54 10.03 -8.07
C ALA A 444 25.33 9.13 -8.31
N LEU A 445 25.58 7.92 -8.84
CA LEU A 445 24.52 6.93 -9.09
C LEU A 445 23.71 6.60 -7.83
N ASN A 446 24.39 6.37 -6.70
CA ASN A 446 23.76 6.08 -5.42
C ASN A 446 22.85 7.23 -4.93
N ASP A 447 23.18 8.49 -5.24
CA ASP A 447 22.35 9.63 -4.86
C ASP A 447 21.08 9.73 -5.73
N LYS A 448 21.18 9.38 -7.02
CA LYS A 448 20.01 9.22 -7.89
C LYS A 448 19.09 8.10 -7.37
N GLU A 449 19.65 6.95 -6.98
CA GLU A 449 18.90 5.84 -6.39
C GLU A 449 18.24 6.22 -5.06
N ASN A 450 18.94 6.98 -4.20
CA ASN A 450 18.37 7.46 -2.95
C ASN A 450 17.18 8.39 -3.19
N PHE A 451 17.31 9.31 -4.15
CA PHE A 451 16.22 10.22 -4.49
C PHE A 451 15.01 9.49 -5.06
N HIS A 452 15.25 8.51 -5.93
CA HIS A 452 14.20 7.66 -6.48
C HIS A 452 13.44 6.91 -5.39
N LYS A 453 14.15 6.33 -4.41
CA LYS A 453 13.55 5.69 -3.22
C LYS A 453 12.74 6.68 -2.39
N ALA A 454 13.24 7.90 -2.20
CA ALA A 454 12.53 8.94 -1.49
C ALA A 454 11.24 9.34 -2.21
N LEU A 455 11.27 9.52 -3.54
CA LEU A 455 10.09 9.81 -4.36
C LEU A 455 9.04 8.69 -4.28
N SER A 456 9.50 7.43 -4.37
CA SER A 456 8.62 6.26 -4.27
C SER A 456 7.95 6.16 -2.90
N THR A 457 8.71 6.43 -1.82
CA THR A 457 8.19 6.49 -0.45
C THR A 457 7.16 7.61 -0.29
N ALA A 458 7.50 8.82 -0.76
CA ALA A 458 6.60 9.97 -0.71
C ALA A 458 5.29 9.73 -1.47
N TYR A 459 5.37 9.09 -2.63
CA TYR A 459 4.21 8.78 -3.46
C TYR A 459 3.28 7.79 -2.77
N ARG A 460 3.82 6.74 -2.15
CA ARG A 460 3.04 5.81 -1.33
C ARG A 460 2.34 6.53 -0.17
N GLU A 461 3.10 7.25 0.67
CA GLU A 461 2.53 7.99 1.81
C GLU A 461 1.47 9.02 1.39
N THR A 462 1.69 9.70 0.26
CA THR A 462 0.74 10.66 -0.31
C THR A 462 -0.52 9.98 -0.81
N THR A 463 -0.37 8.83 -1.46
CA THR A 463 -1.49 8.06 -1.97
C THR A 463 -2.34 7.57 -0.80
N ASP A 464 -1.70 7.04 0.25
CA ASP A 464 -2.38 6.61 1.47
C ASP A 464 -3.07 7.79 2.18
N TRP A 465 -2.43 8.96 2.21
CA TRP A 465 -3.02 10.18 2.75
C TRP A 465 -4.27 10.62 1.97
N ILE A 466 -4.21 10.63 0.64
CA ILE A 466 -5.36 10.99 -0.21
C ILE A 466 -6.52 9.99 -0.03
N THR A 467 -6.23 8.69 0.07
CA THR A 467 -7.26 7.65 0.19
C THR A 467 -7.91 7.63 1.58
N SER A 468 -7.19 8.02 2.64
CA SER A 468 -7.73 8.06 4.00
C SER A 468 -8.80 9.11 4.27
N GLY A 469 -8.94 10.12 3.40
CA GLY A 469 -10.06 11.07 3.43
C GLY A 469 -10.13 12.04 4.63
N SER A 470 -9.20 11.98 5.60
CA SER A 470 -9.15 12.90 6.74
C SER A 470 -7.71 13.39 7.00
N PRO A 471 -7.39 14.66 6.68
CA PRO A 471 -6.11 15.27 7.05
C PRO A 471 -5.93 15.48 8.56
N THR A 472 -7.01 15.39 9.35
CA THR A 472 -7.00 15.72 10.78
C THR A 472 -6.68 14.54 11.70
N ASP A 473 -6.86 13.32 11.22
CA ASP A 473 -6.63 12.08 11.98
C ASP A 473 -5.48 11.22 11.43
N TRP A 474 -4.76 11.73 10.41
CA TRP A 474 -3.56 11.06 9.90
C TRP A 474 -2.55 10.93 11.05
N PRO A 475 -2.06 9.71 11.36
CA PRO A 475 -1.15 9.53 12.47
C PRO A 475 0.05 10.44 12.26
N PHE A 476 0.18 11.43 13.15
CA PHE A 476 1.39 12.22 13.27
C PHE A 476 2.51 11.25 13.60
N ARG A 477 3.27 10.85 12.57
CA ARG A 477 4.55 10.20 12.74
C ARG A 477 5.57 11.32 12.73
N PRO A 478 6.01 11.87 13.88
CA PRO A 478 7.29 12.54 13.87
C PRO A 478 8.25 11.47 13.34
N PRO A 479 9.02 11.72 12.28
CA PRO A 479 9.88 10.69 11.71
C PRO A 479 10.61 9.93 12.85
N GLU A 480 10.61 8.60 12.88
CA GLU A 480 11.27 7.87 13.98
C GLU A 480 12.78 7.85 13.73
N TRP A 481 13.48 8.84 14.29
CA TRP A 481 14.95 8.89 14.36
C TRP A 481 15.42 9.83 15.47
#